data_AF-A0A2N2ZJZ2-F1
#
_entry.id   AF-A0A2N2ZJZ2-F1
#
_cell.length_a   1.000
_cell.length_b   1.000
_cell.length_c   1.000
_cell.angle_alpha   90.00
_cell.angle_beta   90.00
_cell.angle_gamma   90.00
#
_symmetry.space_group_name_H-M   'P 1'
#
loop_
_entity.id
_entity.type
_entity.pdbx_description
1 polymer ?
#
loop_
_entity_poly.entity_id
_entity_poly.type
_entity_poly.pdbx_seq_one_letter_code
_entity_poly.pdbx_strand_id
1 'polypeptide(L)'
;MKKAIFVLALSMSFVQCSTEDYSPIDSETDSGIGTDTGSGNQTNPSGTVTYLGNVKPILDQLCVSCHGSVSPKDGLNISTYTLAKNKIDKIIKSMDGSSDDDIMPPSGKVSNDLIQTLRDWKSDGLLEGTTSASGDGTGSGTGGGGTGGGGTGGGTTTVSYVSTIEPILRQQCTACHGASNPSGNFSLTTYLQAKNSIDITITRIDLQNGQAGIMPTAGRMSAANIQAFKDWKAQGLLEN
;
A
#
# COMPACT_ATOMS: atom_id res chain seq x y z
N MET A 1 41.81 64.74 -65.36
CA MET A 1 41.11 65.20 -64.14
C MET A 1 40.41 64.03 -63.48
N LYS A 2 40.59 63.91 -62.14
CA LYS A 2 39.79 63.14 -61.16
C LYS A 2 39.97 61.61 -61.12
N LYS A 3 40.02 60.92 -59.98
CA LYS A 3 40.25 61.18 -58.54
C LYS A 3 40.50 59.79 -57.92
N ALA A 4 41.44 59.65 -56.99
CA ALA A 4 41.66 58.43 -56.21
C ALA A 4 40.51 58.20 -55.22
N ILE A 5 40.10 56.94 -54.99
CA ILE A 5 39.29 56.55 -53.82
C ILE A 5 39.77 55.19 -53.29
N PHE A 6 40.23 55.24 -52.03
CA PHE A 6 40.51 54.13 -51.12
C PHE A 6 39.21 53.39 -50.74
N VAL A 7 39.23 52.07 -50.62
CA VAL A 7 38.23 51.34 -49.83
C VAL A 7 38.91 50.33 -48.90
N LEU A 8 38.51 50.49 -47.65
CA LEU A 8 38.94 49.93 -46.38
C LEU A 8 38.55 48.44 -46.23
N ALA A 9 39.46 47.61 -45.73
CA ALA A 9 39.19 46.23 -45.35
C ALA A 9 38.37 46.17 -44.03
N LEU A 10 37.22 45.50 -44.06
CA LEU A 10 36.37 45.22 -42.89
C LEU A 10 36.39 43.72 -42.61
N SER A 11 36.99 43.34 -41.48
CA SER A 11 37.03 41.98 -40.95
C SER A 11 35.66 41.58 -40.37
N MET A 12 35.03 40.55 -40.93
CA MET A 12 33.82 39.93 -40.40
C MET A 12 34.17 38.53 -39.86
N SER A 13 34.09 38.36 -38.54
CA SER A 13 34.21 37.05 -37.88
C SER A 13 32.94 36.24 -38.13
N PHE A 14 33.08 35.07 -38.75
CA PHE A 14 31.98 34.11 -38.90
C PHE A 14 31.90 33.23 -37.67
N VAL A 15 30.77 33.31 -36.96
CA VAL A 15 30.35 32.34 -35.94
C VAL A 15 29.90 31.07 -36.67
N GLN A 16 30.57 29.94 -36.42
CA GLN A 16 30.11 28.62 -36.86
C GLN A 16 28.92 28.19 -35.99
N CYS A 17 27.78 27.93 -36.62
CA CYS A 17 26.64 27.21 -36.05
C CYS A 17 26.55 25.88 -36.81
N SER A 18 26.69 24.76 -36.09
CA SER A 18 26.57 23.41 -36.66
C SER A 18 25.10 23.02 -36.78
N THR A 19 24.69 22.51 -37.95
CA THR A 19 23.38 21.91 -38.20
C THR A 19 23.51 20.39 -38.10
N GLU A 20 22.73 19.76 -37.23
CA GLU A 20 22.52 18.31 -37.20
C GLU A 20 21.14 17.95 -37.73
N ASP A 21 21.08 16.78 -38.36
CA ASP A 21 20.15 16.30 -39.38
C ASP A 21 18.65 16.42 -39.09
N TYR A 22 17.95 16.99 -40.06
CA TYR A 22 16.51 16.90 -40.28
C TYR A 22 16.19 15.54 -40.93
N SER A 23 15.37 14.72 -40.26
CA SER A 23 14.69 13.58 -40.89
C SER A 23 13.19 13.86 -41.04
N PRO A 24 12.55 13.37 -42.12
CA PRO A 24 11.22 13.82 -42.51
C PRO A 24 10.11 13.11 -41.73
N ILE A 25 9.08 13.89 -41.39
CA ILE A 25 7.79 13.45 -40.91
C ILE A 25 6.87 13.15 -42.10
N ASP A 26 6.38 11.92 -42.20
CA ASP A 26 5.16 11.59 -42.92
C ASP A 26 4.32 10.50 -42.25
N SER A 27 3.01 10.71 -42.41
CA SER A 27 1.88 9.78 -42.30
C SER A 27 1.30 9.44 -40.92
N GLU A 28 0.28 10.23 -40.54
CA GLU A 28 -1.12 9.81 -40.31
C GLU A 28 -1.32 8.28 -40.17
N THR A 29 -2.03 7.70 -39.19
CA THR A 29 -3.37 8.07 -38.72
C THR A 29 -3.73 7.22 -37.49
N ASP A 30 -4.54 7.82 -36.61
CA ASP A 30 -5.73 7.24 -35.97
C ASP A 30 -5.64 6.42 -34.65
N SER A 31 -6.47 6.93 -33.73
CA SER A 31 -7.22 6.24 -32.67
C SER A 31 -6.55 5.83 -31.37
N GLY A 32 -6.85 6.62 -30.33
CA GLY A 32 -7.23 6.07 -29.02
C GLY A 32 -6.38 6.53 -27.85
N ILE A 33 -6.71 7.68 -27.27
CA ILE A 33 -6.39 7.95 -25.86
C ILE A 33 -7.21 6.98 -25.02
N GLY A 34 -6.55 5.88 -24.65
CA GLY A 34 -7.02 4.87 -23.71
C GLY A 34 -6.55 5.23 -22.30
N THR A 35 -7.48 5.16 -21.38
CA THR A 35 -7.38 5.36 -19.94
C THR A 35 -6.18 4.64 -19.31
N ASP A 36 -5.34 5.42 -18.63
CA ASP A 36 -4.59 4.99 -17.45
C ASP A 36 -5.56 4.22 -16.54
N THR A 37 -5.36 2.91 -16.49
CA THR A 37 -6.06 2.00 -15.60
C THR A 37 -4.99 1.22 -14.89
N GLY A 38 -4.81 1.52 -13.60
CA GLY A 38 -3.90 0.81 -12.71
C GLY A 38 -4.14 -0.70 -12.73
N SER A 39 -3.05 -1.44 -12.89
CA SER A 39 -2.98 -2.87 -12.65
C SER A 39 -1.80 -3.13 -11.73
N GLY A 40 -2.11 -3.70 -10.57
CA GLY A 40 -1.20 -3.93 -9.47
C GLY A 40 -0.02 -4.79 -9.87
N ASN A 41 1.16 -4.25 -9.66
CA ASN A 41 2.37 -5.04 -9.50
C ASN A 41 3.12 -4.48 -8.30
N GLN A 42 2.78 -4.97 -7.11
CA GLN A 42 3.63 -4.78 -5.93
C GLN A 42 4.64 -5.92 -5.89
N THR A 43 5.79 -5.70 -6.51
CA THR A 43 7.01 -6.42 -6.15
C THR A 43 7.39 -6.01 -4.73
N ASN A 44 7.55 -7.02 -3.88
CA ASN A 44 7.76 -6.89 -2.44
C ASN A 44 9.10 -6.17 -2.13
N PRO A 45 9.14 -5.14 -1.26
CA PRO A 45 10.37 -4.65 -0.69
C PRO A 45 10.79 -5.54 0.49
N SER A 46 11.95 -6.22 0.36
CA SER A 46 12.78 -6.84 1.41
C SER A 46 12.14 -6.99 2.81
N GLY A 47 11.28 -8.00 2.97
CA GLY A 47 10.59 -8.34 4.22
C GLY A 47 9.96 -9.73 4.14
N THR A 48 9.76 -10.38 5.29
CA THR A 48 9.21 -11.73 5.41
C THR A 48 7.79 -11.83 4.82
N VAL A 49 7.55 -12.86 4.01
CA VAL A 49 6.28 -13.14 3.35
C VAL A 49 5.42 -14.07 4.21
N THR A 50 4.16 -13.71 4.42
CA THR A 50 3.19 -14.47 5.24
C THR A 50 1.92 -14.82 4.48
N TYR A 51 1.19 -15.84 4.95
CA TYR A 51 -0.05 -16.24 4.30
C TYR A 51 -1.07 -15.11 4.33
N LEU A 52 -1.34 -14.52 5.50
CA LEU A 52 -2.36 -13.50 5.65
C LEU A 52 -1.97 -12.15 5.02
N GLY A 53 -0.68 -11.79 5.07
CA GLY A 53 -0.20 -10.51 4.54
C GLY A 53 -0.01 -10.47 3.02
N ASN A 54 0.36 -11.61 2.41
CA ASN A 54 0.81 -11.62 1.02
C ASN A 54 0.09 -12.65 0.15
N VAL A 55 -0.10 -13.88 0.65
CA VAL A 55 -0.60 -15.00 -0.17
C VAL A 55 -2.11 -15.04 -0.28
N LYS A 56 -2.82 -14.78 0.82
CA LYS A 56 -4.29 -14.83 0.87
C LYS A 56 -4.94 -13.90 -0.14
N PRO A 57 -4.50 -12.63 -0.33
CA PRO A 57 -5.06 -11.76 -1.37
C PRO A 57 -4.92 -12.34 -2.78
N ILE A 58 -3.77 -12.97 -3.08
CA ILE A 58 -3.51 -13.61 -4.37
C ILE A 58 -4.49 -14.78 -4.59
N LEU A 59 -4.62 -15.65 -3.59
CA LEU A 59 -5.52 -16.82 -3.69
C LEU A 59 -6.99 -16.42 -3.75
N ASP A 60 -7.42 -15.45 -2.93
CA ASP A 60 -8.80 -14.96 -2.90
C ASP A 60 -9.20 -14.38 -4.26
N GLN A 61 -8.32 -13.58 -4.86
CA GLN A 61 -8.60 -12.91 -6.12
C GLN A 61 -8.58 -13.84 -7.33
N LEU A 62 -7.64 -14.78 -7.36
CA LEU A 62 -7.37 -15.57 -8.57
C LEU A 62 -7.92 -16.99 -8.53
N CYS A 63 -8.11 -17.56 -7.33
CA CYS A 63 -8.26 -19.00 -7.19
C CYS A 63 -9.51 -19.43 -6.42
N VAL A 64 -9.84 -18.75 -5.32
CA VAL A 64 -10.88 -19.18 -4.36
C VAL A 64 -12.29 -19.19 -4.97
N SER A 65 -12.53 -18.41 -6.03
CA SER A 65 -13.81 -18.43 -6.75
C SER A 65 -14.14 -19.81 -7.35
N CYS A 66 -13.13 -20.60 -7.73
CA CYS A 66 -13.28 -21.96 -8.27
C CYS A 66 -12.78 -23.04 -7.30
N HIS A 67 -11.77 -22.75 -6.50
CA HIS A 67 -11.13 -23.68 -5.55
C HIS A 67 -11.42 -23.30 -4.09
N GLY A 68 -12.65 -22.86 -3.83
CA GLY A 68 -13.13 -22.42 -2.52
C GLY A 68 -13.82 -23.52 -1.72
N SER A 69 -14.45 -23.12 -0.61
CA SER A 69 -15.18 -24.05 0.28
C SER A 69 -16.53 -24.51 -0.26
N VAL A 70 -17.06 -23.84 -1.30
CA VAL A 70 -18.35 -24.18 -1.91
C VAL A 70 -18.08 -24.67 -3.33
N SER A 71 -18.50 -25.90 -3.63
CA SER A 71 -18.38 -26.54 -4.96
C SER A 71 -16.96 -26.46 -5.58
N PRO A 72 -15.90 -26.90 -4.87
CA PRO A 72 -14.54 -26.82 -5.38
C PRO A 72 -14.35 -27.61 -6.67
N LYS A 73 -13.78 -26.96 -7.70
CA LYS A 73 -13.34 -27.64 -8.92
C LYS A 73 -12.33 -28.74 -8.58
N ASP A 74 -12.55 -29.91 -9.15
CA ASP A 74 -11.78 -31.14 -8.91
C ASP A 74 -11.67 -31.55 -7.44
N GLY A 75 -12.62 -31.10 -6.60
CA GLY A 75 -12.58 -31.32 -5.15
C GLY A 75 -11.45 -30.57 -4.43
N LEU A 76 -10.73 -29.67 -5.13
CA LEU A 76 -9.63 -28.91 -4.55
C LEU A 76 -10.15 -27.65 -3.85
N ASN A 77 -10.02 -27.61 -2.53
CA ASN A 77 -10.27 -26.42 -1.71
C ASN A 77 -8.94 -25.88 -1.16
N ILE A 78 -8.68 -24.58 -1.35
CA ILE A 78 -7.49 -23.86 -0.86
C ILE A 78 -7.85 -22.56 -0.11
N SER A 79 -9.11 -22.40 0.33
CA SER A 79 -9.61 -21.14 0.90
C SER A 79 -9.13 -20.79 2.31
N THR A 80 -8.29 -21.64 2.92
CA THR A 80 -7.74 -21.42 4.27
C THR A 80 -6.24 -21.63 4.28
N TYR A 81 -5.55 -21.09 5.29
CA TYR A 81 -4.09 -21.24 5.46
C TYR A 81 -3.67 -22.70 5.38
N THR A 82 -4.28 -23.56 6.20
CA THR A 82 -3.90 -24.98 6.27
C THR A 82 -4.06 -25.66 4.92
N LEU A 83 -5.14 -25.38 4.20
CA LEU A 83 -5.41 -25.99 2.90
C LEU A 83 -4.45 -25.48 1.81
N ALA A 84 -4.20 -24.17 1.77
CA ALA A 84 -3.26 -23.56 0.84
C ALA A 84 -1.82 -24.03 1.11
N LYS A 85 -1.39 -24.06 2.38
CA LYS A 85 -0.09 -24.55 2.82
C LYS A 85 0.15 -25.99 2.37
N ASN A 86 -0.82 -26.87 2.58
CA ASN A 86 -0.73 -28.28 2.19
C ASN A 86 -0.67 -28.50 0.67
N LYS A 87 -0.97 -27.48 -0.14
CA LYS A 87 -1.01 -27.56 -1.60
C LYS A 87 -0.04 -26.61 -2.30
N ILE A 88 0.84 -25.92 -1.56
CA ILE A 88 1.70 -24.86 -2.10
C ILE A 88 2.53 -25.31 -3.30
N ASP A 89 3.07 -26.53 -3.29
CA ASP A 89 3.83 -27.09 -4.42
C ASP A 89 2.98 -27.28 -5.67
N LYS A 90 1.75 -27.76 -5.50
CA LYS A 90 0.82 -27.93 -6.62
C LYS A 90 0.35 -26.57 -7.15
N ILE A 91 0.08 -25.62 -6.26
CA ILE A 91 -0.32 -24.25 -6.62
C ILE A 91 0.78 -23.58 -7.46
N ILE A 92 2.04 -23.60 -7.00
CA ILE A 92 3.18 -23.01 -7.72
C ILE A 92 3.38 -23.68 -9.08
N LYS A 93 3.34 -25.02 -9.14
CA LYS A 93 3.52 -25.77 -10.39
C LYS A 93 2.43 -25.46 -11.42
N SER A 94 1.16 -25.40 -11.00
CA SER A 94 0.07 -25.08 -11.93
C SER A 94 0.11 -23.63 -12.39
N MET A 95 0.63 -22.69 -11.58
CA MET A 95 0.76 -21.28 -11.95
C MET A 95 1.97 -20.98 -12.84
N ASP A 96 3.07 -21.74 -12.71
CA ASP A 96 4.28 -21.49 -13.50
C ASP A 96 4.20 -21.96 -14.95
N GLY A 97 3.22 -22.81 -15.27
CA GLY A 97 2.95 -23.30 -16.61
C GLY A 97 4.06 -24.18 -17.19
N SER A 98 4.92 -24.74 -16.33
CA SER A 98 6.06 -25.60 -16.73
C SER A 98 5.65 -27.05 -16.97
N SER A 99 4.35 -27.36 -16.98
CA SER A 99 3.82 -28.70 -17.25
C SER A 99 2.71 -28.66 -18.30
N ASP A 100 2.70 -29.66 -19.16
CA ASP A 100 1.95 -29.64 -20.43
C ASP A 100 0.41 -29.71 -20.30
N ASP A 101 -0.16 -30.06 -19.14
CA ASP A 101 -1.59 -30.44 -19.11
C ASP A 101 -2.52 -29.64 -18.16
N ASP A 102 -2.04 -28.83 -17.20
CA ASP A 102 -2.94 -28.18 -16.21
C ASP A 102 -2.48 -26.78 -15.74
N ILE A 103 -2.41 -25.82 -16.67
CA ILE A 103 -2.11 -24.42 -16.33
C ILE A 103 -3.30 -23.81 -15.59
N MET A 104 -3.07 -23.27 -14.39
CA MET A 104 -4.07 -22.56 -13.59
C MET A 104 -3.59 -21.16 -13.21
N PRO A 105 -4.48 -20.14 -13.24
CA PRO A 105 -5.90 -20.21 -13.59
C PRO A 105 -6.16 -20.42 -15.09
N PRO A 106 -7.40 -20.78 -15.52
CA PRO A 106 -7.74 -21.02 -16.92
C PRO A 106 -7.50 -19.83 -17.86
N SER A 107 -7.36 -18.62 -17.30
CA SER A 107 -6.96 -17.42 -18.03
C SER A 107 -5.50 -17.43 -18.50
N GLY A 108 -4.75 -18.50 -18.19
CA GLY A 108 -3.35 -18.67 -18.54
C GLY A 108 -2.40 -18.32 -17.40
N LYS A 109 -1.10 -18.39 -17.72
CA LYS A 109 -0.01 -18.22 -16.75
C LYS A 109 -0.10 -16.88 -16.02
N VAL A 110 0.07 -16.93 -14.69
CA VAL A 110 0.09 -15.76 -13.81
C VAL A 110 1.43 -15.01 -13.93
N SER A 111 1.48 -13.74 -13.54
CA SER A 111 2.73 -12.97 -13.54
C SER A 111 3.81 -13.64 -12.68
N ASN A 112 5.06 -13.53 -13.11
CA ASN A 112 6.19 -14.12 -12.38
C ASN A 112 6.32 -13.55 -10.96
N ASP A 113 5.93 -12.29 -10.73
CA ASP A 113 6.04 -11.64 -9.41
C ASP A 113 5.06 -12.22 -8.38
N LEU A 114 3.85 -12.60 -8.80
CA LEU A 114 2.88 -13.28 -7.94
C LEU A 114 3.32 -14.72 -7.64
N ILE A 115 3.89 -15.39 -8.64
CA ILE A 115 4.50 -16.72 -8.46
C ILE A 115 5.69 -16.61 -7.50
N GLN A 116 6.50 -15.55 -7.61
CA GLN A 116 7.65 -15.32 -6.73
C GLN A 116 7.20 -15.10 -5.28
N THR A 117 6.12 -14.35 -5.05
CA THR A 117 5.53 -14.19 -3.71
C THR A 117 5.16 -15.53 -3.06
N LEU A 118 4.64 -16.49 -3.84
CA LEU A 118 4.35 -17.84 -3.34
C LEU A 118 5.63 -18.66 -3.05
N ARG A 119 6.68 -18.48 -3.86
CA ARG A 119 7.99 -19.10 -3.63
C ARG A 119 8.67 -18.52 -2.38
N ASP A 120 8.57 -17.22 -2.17
CA ASP A 120 9.10 -16.52 -1.01
C ASP A 120 8.35 -16.97 0.27
N TRP A 121 7.02 -17.05 0.24
CA TRP A 121 6.24 -17.61 1.36
C TRP A 121 6.67 -19.04 1.72
N LYS A 122 6.95 -19.87 0.70
CA LYS A 122 7.48 -21.23 0.91
C LYS A 122 8.89 -21.20 1.52
N SER A 123 9.77 -20.33 1.01
CA SER A 123 11.14 -20.16 1.50
C SER A 123 11.20 -19.65 2.94
N ASP A 124 10.28 -18.76 3.30
CA ASP A 124 10.16 -18.15 4.63
C ASP A 124 9.54 -19.10 5.68
N GLY A 125 9.23 -20.35 5.29
CA GLY A 125 8.76 -21.40 6.21
C GLY A 125 7.24 -21.55 6.27
N LEU A 126 6.51 -21.07 5.25
CA LEU A 126 5.05 -21.15 5.16
C LEU A 126 4.36 -20.54 6.38
N LEU A 127 4.85 -19.39 6.81
CA LEU A 127 4.33 -18.68 7.98
C LEU A 127 2.86 -18.31 7.72
N GLU A 128 1.96 -18.69 8.62
CA GLU A 128 0.56 -18.22 8.55
C GLU A 128 0.51 -16.69 8.57
N GLY A 129 1.46 -16.09 9.30
CA GLY A 129 1.21 -14.80 9.92
C GLY A 129 0.13 -14.98 10.99
N THR A 130 0.08 -14.10 11.97
CA THR A 130 -1.17 -13.92 12.70
C THR A 130 -2.08 -13.05 11.82
N THR A 131 -3.40 -12.97 12.05
CA THR A 131 -4.17 -11.84 11.48
C THR A 131 -3.73 -10.60 12.24
N SER A 132 -2.47 -10.22 12.09
CA SER A 132 -1.78 -9.30 12.96
C SER A 132 -0.42 -8.93 12.38
N ALA A 133 0.07 -7.78 12.84
CA ALA A 133 1.44 -7.79 13.31
C ALA A 133 1.61 -8.84 14.41
N SER A 134 2.61 -9.73 14.32
CA SER A 134 3.56 -9.82 15.43
C SER A 134 4.81 -10.57 15.00
N GLY A 135 5.95 -9.87 15.01
CA GLY A 135 7.18 -10.46 15.47
C GLY A 135 7.21 -10.30 17.00
N ASP A 136 7.25 -11.42 17.71
CA ASP A 136 7.52 -11.48 19.15
C ASP A 136 8.96 -11.97 19.37
N GLY A 137 9.74 -11.15 20.08
CA GLY A 137 10.88 -11.56 20.87
C GLY A 137 10.54 -11.37 22.35
N THR A 138 10.01 -12.43 22.95
CA THR A 138 9.94 -12.80 24.38
C THR A 138 10.38 -11.73 25.40
N GLY A 139 9.44 -11.31 26.26
CA GLY A 139 9.76 -10.56 27.49
C GLY A 139 8.57 -10.49 28.47
N SER A 140 8.58 -11.39 29.46
CA SER A 140 7.65 -11.46 30.60
C SER A 140 7.70 -10.22 31.51
N GLY A 141 6.54 -9.76 32.02
CA GLY A 141 6.47 -8.71 33.05
C GLY A 141 5.07 -8.20 33.42
N THR A 142 4.42 -8.90 34.35
CA THR A 142 3.39 -8.51 35.34
C THR A 142 2.86 -7.05 35.40
N GLY A 143 1.54 -6.89 35.20
CA GLY A 143 0.58 -6.20 36.09
C GLY A 143 0.64 -4.69 36.39
N GLY A 144 -0.53 -4.03 36.32
CA GLY A 144 -0.87 -2.87 37.18
C GLY A 144 -1.17 -1.56 36.45
N GLY A 145 -2.39 -1.03 36.61
CA GLY A 145 -2.84 0.21 35.95
C GLY A 145 -2.42 1.52 36.63
N GLY A 146 -2.83 2.64 36.01
CA GLY A 146 -2.92 3.96 36.65
C GLY A 146 -2.14 5.11 35.98
N THR A 147 -2.90 6.04 35.39
CA THR A 147 -2.75 7.51 35.34
C THR A 147 -1.35 8.20 35.42
N GLY A 148 -1.08 9.04 34.41
CA GLY A 148 -0.66 10.44 34.63
C GLY A 148 0.80 10.84 34.34
N GLY A 149 0.97 11.80 33.42
CA GLY A 149 1.89 12.95 33.60
C GLY A 149 3.36 12.83 33.13
N GLY A 150 3.66 13.52 32.02
CA GLY A 150 4.83 14.38 31.78
C GLY A 150 6.26 13.87 32.03
N GLY A 151 7.08 13.86 30.97
CA GLY A 151 8.54 13.85 31.11
C GLY A 151 9.30 13.28 29.92
N THR A 152 10.07 14.15 29.26
CA THR A 152 11.05 13.91 28.20
C THR A 152 12.05 12.79 28.55
N GLY A 153 12.20 11.80 27.68
CA GLY A 153 13.23 10.78 27.77
C GLY A 153 12.96 9.65 26.76
N GLY A 154 13.89 9.46 25.82
CA GLY A 154 13.76 8.56 24.67
C GLY A 154 13.52 7.10 25.06
N GLY A 155 12.26 6.71 25.01
CA GLY A 155 11.76 5.35 24.89
C GLY A 155 10.38 5.51 24.29
N THR A 156 10.26 5.38 22.98
CA THR A 156 8.96 5.49 22.32
C THR A 156 8.12 4.30 22.75
N THR A 157 7.21 4.51 23.69
CA THR A 157 6.18 3.52 24.01
C THR A 157 5.47 3.16 22.71
N THR A 158 5.44 1.88 22.39
CA THR A 158 4.81 1.39 21.18
C THR A 158 3.33 1.79 21.18
N VAL A 159 2.89 2.45 20.11
CA VAL A 159 1.50 2.87 19.89
C VAL A 159 0.92 1.94 18.84
N SER A 160 -0.11 1.17 19.21
CA SER A 160 -0.84 0.30 18.29
C SER A 160 -2.31 0.68 18.17
N TYR A 161 -2.96 0.09 17.16
CA TYR A 161 -4.37 0.33 16.88
C TYR A 161 -5.22 -0.15 18.06
N VAL A 162 -5.09 -1.41 18.45
CA VAL A 162 -5.94 -2.03 19.48
C VAL A 162 -5.70 -1.40 20.85
N SER A 163 -4.45 -1.15 21.25
CA SER A 163 -4.16 -0.65 22.60
C SER A 163 -4.46 0.83 22.78
N THR A 164 -4.31 1.63 21.71
CA THR A 164 -4.26 3.09 21.83
C THR A 164 -5.27 3.79 20.92
N ILE A 165 -5.33 3.45 19.64
CA ILE A 165 -6.13 4.21 18.65
C ILE A 165 -7.60 3.82 18.66
N GLU A 166 -7.92 2.53 18.73
CA GLU A 166 -9.29 2.01 18.74
C GLU A 166 -10.12 2.56 19.91
N PRO A 167 -9.62 2.62 21.17
CA PRO A 167 -10.36 3.26 22.26
C PRO A 167 -10.69 4.73 21.98
N ILE A 168 -9.76 5.47 21.36
CA ILE A 168 -9.96 6.89 21.01
C ILE A 168 -11.02 7.01 19.90
N LEU A 169 -10.94 6.18 18.85
CA LEU A 169 -11.90 6.16 17.75
C LEU A 169 -13.31 5.81 18.24
N ARG A 170 -13.44 4.77 19.08
CA ARG A 170 -14.74 4.35 19.65
C ARG A 170 -15.37 5.42 20.52
N GLN A 171 -14.55 6.15 21.28
CA GLN A 171 -15.08 7.16 22.20
C GLN A 171 -15.44 8.48 21.50
N GLN A 172 -14.68 8.88 20.48
CA GLN A 172 -14.73 10.25 19.95
C GLN A 172 -15.17 10.33 18.49
N CYS A 173 -15.22 9.22 17.74
CA CYS A 173 -15.39 9.24 16.29
C CYS A 173 -16.57 8.39 15.80
N THR A 174 -16.77 7.20 16.36
CA THR A 174 -17.73 6.22 15.80
C THR A 174 -19.20 6.58 15.96
N ALA A 175 -19.53 7.61 16.76
CA ALA A 175 -20.89 8.13 16.82
C ALA A 175 -21.40 8.61 15.45
N CYS A 176 -20.49 9.17 14.63
CA CYS A 176 -20.80 9.62 13.27
C CYS A 176 -20.05 8.80 12.21
N HIS A 177 -18.88 8.24 12.53
CA HIS A 177 -18.04 7.45 11.62
C HIS A 177 -18.08 5.94 11.96
N GLY A 178 -19.26 5.47 12.35
CA GLY A 178 -19.53 4.08 12.73
C GLY A 178 -19.67 3.13 11.54
N ALA A 179 -20.08 1.89 11.82
CA ALA A 179 -20.28 0.86 10.80
C ALA A 179 -21.61 1.03 10.03
N SER A 180 -22.61 1.66 10.67
CA SER A 180 -23.93 1.91 10.08
C SER A 180 -24.09 3.39 9.80
N ASN A 181 -24.44 3.73 8.55
CA ASN A 181 -24.64 5.10 8.07
C ASN A 181 -23.51 6.09 8.43
N PRO A 182 -22.24 5.78 8.12
CA PRO A 182 -21.14 6.69 8.41
C PRO A 182 -21.28 8.02 7.68
N SER A 183 -21.08 9.12 8.40
CA SER A 183 -21.04 10.48 7.86
C SER A 183 -19.98 10.58 6.76
N GLY A 184 -20.36 11.13 5.62
CA GLY A 184 -19.47 11.23 4.46
C GLY A 184 -19.04 9.89 3.87
N ASN A 185 -19.79 8.81 4.14
CA ASN A 185 -19.43 7.43 3.79
C ASN A 185 -18.04 7.00 4.34
N PHE A 186 -17.65 7.60 5.47
CA PHE A 186 -16.33 7.44 6.10
C PHE A 186 -16.46 6.69 7.43
N SER A 187 -16.10 5.41 7.44
CA SER A 187 -16.13 4.55 8.62
C SER A 187 -14.74 4.39 9.21
N LEU A 188 -14.63 4.28 10.54
CA LEU A 188 -13.37 4.10 11.29
C LEU A 188 -13.44 2.89 12.25
N THR A 189 -14.38 1.98 12.01
CA THR A 189 -14.68 0.87 12.94
C THR A 189 -13.73 -0.32 12.82
N THR A 190 -12.87 -0.34 11.82
CA THR A 190 -11.85 -1.38 11.65
C THR A 190 -10.46 -0.78 11.55
N TYR A 191 -9.45 -1.59 11.88
CA TYR A 191 -8.05 -1.23 11.70
C TYR A 191 -7.76 -0.77 10.27
N LEU A 192 -8.20 -1.54 9.26
CA LEU A 192 -7.96 -1.20 7.86
C LEU A 192 -8.59 0.13 7.46
N GLN A 193 -9.80 0.41 7.95
CA GLN A 193 -10.47 1.69 7.73
C GLN A 193 -9.67 2.85 8.34
N ALA A 194 -9.28 2.74 9.61
CA ALA A 194 -8.48 3.76 10.29
C ALA A 194 -7.08 3.94 9.68
N LYS A 195 -6.45 2.85 9.25
CA LYS A 195 -5.14 2.81 8.60
C LYS A 195 -5.18 3.51 7.24
N ASN A 196 -6.12 3.11 6.38
CA ASN A 196 -6.25 3.66 5.03
C ASN A 196 -6.62 5.14 5.05
N SER A 197 -7.20 5.63 6.15
CA SER A 197 -7.59 7.01 6.32
C SER A 197 -6.68 7.84 7.22
N ILE A 198 -5.55 7.31 7.68
CA ILE A 198 -4.78 7.97 8.75
C ILE A 198 -4.34 9.39 8.39
N ASP A 199 -3.99 9.64 7.13
CA ASP A 199 -3.55 10.96 6.66
C ASP A 199 -4.65 12.00 6.72
N ILE A 200 -5.84 11.66 6.22
CA ILE A 200 -6.99 12.55 6.27
C ILE A 200 -7.48 12.71 7.71
N THR A 201 -7.42 11.65 8.53
CA THR A 201 -7.75 11.72 9.96
C THR A 201 -6.84 12.72 10.67
N ILE A 202 -5.51 12.57 10.56
CA ILE A 202 -4.54 13.50 11.17
C ILE A 202 -4.75 14.94 10.68
N THR A 203 -4.95 15.12 9.38
CA THR A 203 -5.17 16.46 8.78
C THR A 203 -6.36 17.17 9.42
N ARG A 204 -7.43 16.43 9.75
CA ARG A 204 -8.68 17.00 10.28
C ARG A 204 -8.63 17.23 11.79
N ILE A 205 -8.03 16.30 12.54
CA ILE A 205 -7.92 16.40 14.00
C ILE A 205 -6.85 17.41 14.44
N ASP A 206 -5.88 17.72 13.58
CA ASP A 206 -4.81 18.69 13.85
C ASP A 206 -5.20 20.13 13.49
N LEU A 207 -6.46 20.37 13.10
CA LEU A 207 -7.00 21.72 12.95
C LEU A 207 -7.27 22.38 14.32
N GLN A 208 -7.08 23.69 14.38
CA GLN A 208 -7.40 24.56 15.52
C GLN A 208 -8.89 24.89 15.54
N ASN A 209 -9.41 25.19 16.73
CA ASN A 209 -10.81 25.58 16.90
C ASN A 209 -11.19 26.76 15.99
N GLY A 210 -12.35 26.64 15.33
CA GLY A 210 -12.83 27.64 14.37
C GLY A 210 -12.31 27.48 12.95
N GLN A 211 -11.38 26.56 12.68
CA GLN A 211 -10.95 26.27 11.31
C GLN A 211 -11.99 25.41 10.57
N ALA A 212 -12.21 25.74 9.29
CA ALA A 212 -13.17 25.04 8.44
C ALA A 212 -12.79 23.57 8.27
N GLY A 213 -13.76 22.68 8.48
CA GLY A 213 -13.58 21.24 8.30
C GLY A 213 -12.80 20.55 9.43
N ILE A 214 -12.70 21.15 10.61
CA ILE A 214 -12.22 20.51 11.83
C ILE A 214 -13.05 19.27 12.20
N MET A 215 -12.38 18.22 12.67
CA MET A 215 -13.03 17.06 13.29
C MET A 215 -12.33 16.71 14.62
N PRO A 216 -13.07 16.31 15.67
CA PRO A 216 -14.53 16.23 15.75
C PRO A 216 -15.21 17.61 15.63
N THR A 217 -16.47 17.62 15.20
CA THR A 217 -17.24 18.88 15.00
C THR A 217 -17.46 19.65 16.31
N ALA A 218 -17.38 18.97 17.46
CA ALA A 218 -17.44 19.59 18.78
C ALA A 218 -16.17 20.43 19.12
N GLY A 219 -15.13 20.35 18.30
CA GLY A 219 -13.87 21.06 18.50
C GLY A 219 -12.66 20.12 18.57
N ARG A 220 -11.47 20.72 18.60
CA ARG A 220 -10.19 20.03 18.63
C ARG A 220 -10.10 19.11 19.86
N MET A 221 -9.68 17.86 19.64
CA MET A 221 -9.39 16.92 20.73
C MET A 221 -8.07 17.26 21.46
N SER A 222 -7.76 16.54 22.54
CA SER A 222 -6.54 16.80 23.31
C SER A 222 -5.27 16.60 22.47
N ALA A 223 -4.22 17.38 22.77
CA ALA A 223 -2.94 17.26 22.09
C ALA A 223 -2.34 15.84 22.23
N ALA A 224 -2.57 15.18 23.38
CA ALA A 224 -2.12 13.80 23.62
C ALA A 224 -2.80 12.79 22.67
N ASN A 225 -4.11 12.91 22.43
CA ASN A 225 -4.81 12.01 21.50
C ASN A 225 -4.34 12.24 20.07
N ILE A 226 -4.18 13.51 19.65
CA ILE A 226 -3.65 13.84 18.31
C ILE A 226 -2.24 13.28 18.13
N GLN A 227 -1.40 13.40 19.16
CA GLN A 227 -0.05 12.87 19.13
C GLN A 227 -0.05 11.34 19.02
N ALA A 228 -0.98 10.63 19.68
CA ALA A 228 -1.11 9.18 19.53
C ALA A 228 -1.37 8.76 18.06
N PHE A 229 -2.21 9.46 17.31
CA PHE A 229 -2.38 9.17 15.87
C PHE A 229 -1.12 9.45 15.04
N LYS A 230 -0.39 10.53 15.35
CA LYS A 230 0.87 10.88 14.68
C LYS A 230 1.95 9.85 14.99
N ASP A 231 2.05 9.40 16.23
CA ASP A 231 2.99 8.38 16.68
C ASP A 231 2.63 7.02 16.08
N TRP A 232 1.35 6.64 16.06
CA TRP A 232 0.90 5.42 15.38
C TRP A 232 1.29 5.42 13.91
N LYS A 233 1.10 6.53 13.20
CA LYS A 233 1.56 6.70 11.81
C LYS A 233 3.09 6.59 11.70
N ALA A 234 3.83 7.28 12.56
CA ALA A 234 5.29 7.28 12.55
C ALA A 234 5.89 5.90 12.89
N GLN A 235 5.18 5.11 13.68
CA GLN A 235 5.57 3.75 14.09
C GLN A 235 5.10 2.66 13.11
N GLY A 236 4.55 3.04 11.95
CA GLY A 236 4.19 2.09 10.89
C GLY A 236 2.77 1.52 10.99
N LEU A 237 1.88 2.21 11.71
CA LEU A 237 0.45 1.86 11.84
C LEU A 237 0.26 0.46 12.43
N LEU A 238 0.95 0.17 13.54
CA LEU A 238 0.93 -1.13 14.21
C LEU A 238 -0.49 -1.51 14.63
N GLU A 239 -0.96 -2.71 14.35
CA GLU A 239 -2.31 -3.12 14.75
C GLU A 239 -2.37 -3.50 16.25
N ASN A 240 -1.37 -4.26 16.74
CA ASN A 240 -1.24 -4.70 18.13
C ASN A 240 0.08 -4.25 18.75
#